data_AF-A0A924RRM6-F1
#
_entry.id   AF-A0A924RRM6-F1
#
_cell.length_a   1.000
_cell.length_b   1.000
_cell.length_c   1.000
_cell.angle_alpha   90.00
_cell.angle_beta   90.00
_cell.angle_gamma   90.00
#
_symmetry.space_group_name_H-M   'P 1'
#
loop_
_entity.id
_entity.type
_entity.pdbx_description
1 polymer ?
#
loop_
_entity_poly.entity_id
_entity_poly.type
_entity_poly.pdbx_seq_one_letter_code
_entity_poly.pdbx_strand_id
1 'polypeptide(L)'
;MLNSLGARTVYLAFSFVSSLLFALCFTAFTLYRVEKVGLSPLELVLVGTLLELTCFLFEVPTGVLADTRSRRLSVIWGTLLLGPGFMLEGIFPVLAAVLVAQVISVLSLHSQVDALGQMLGGPLLGLLATRASLGVALLVGALLLPALGLYLHPALQQRASKEVEVAPE
;
A
#
# COMPACT_ATOMS: atom_id res chain seq x y z
N MET A 1 25.21 2.98 -17.82
CA MET A 1 25.34 2.13 -16.60
C MET A 1 24.04 1.41 -16.22
N LEU A 2 22.84 1.87 -16.62
CA LEU A 2 21.57 1.18 -16.31
C LEU A 2 21.25 -0.03 -17.21
N ASN A 3 21.88 -0.16 -18.38
CA ASN A 3 21.61 -1.26 -19.32
C ASN A 3 22.24 -2.61 -18.94
N SER A 4 23.06 -2.69 -17.89
CA SER A 4 23.70 -3.94 -17.44
C SER A 4 23.03 -4.58 -16.22
N LEU A 5 21.97 -3.96 -15.67
CA LEU A 5 21.26 -4.48 -14.52
C LEU A 5 20.17 -5.45 -15.00
N GLY A 6 20.20 -6.68 -14.50
CA GLY A 6 19.15 -7.66 -14.79
C GLY A 6 17.78 -7.16 -14.31
N ALA A 7 16.71 -7.52 -15.03
CA ALA A 7 15.34 -7.08 -14.74
C ALA A 7 14.92 -7.32 -13.28
N ARG A 8 15.38 -8.43 -12.69
CA ARG A 8 15.17 -8.77 -11.28
C ARG A 8 15.76 -7.73 -10.33
N THR A 9 16.99 -7.27 -10.57
CA THR A 9 17.66 -6.27 -9.74
C THR A 9 16.95 -4.93 -9.82
N VAL A 10 16.53 -4.53 -11.02
CA VAL A 10 15.77 -3.29 -11.23
C VAL A 10 14.43 -3.34 -10.48
N TYR A 11 13.71 -4.46 -10.59
CA TYR A 11 12.44 -4.64 -9.90
C TYR A 11 12.59 -4.65 -8.37
N LEU A 12 13.60 -5.35 -7.83
CA LEU A 12 13.86 -5.38 -6.39
C LEU A 12 14.28 -4.01 -5.85
N ALA A 13 15.14 -3.30 -6.57
CA ALA A 13 15.53 -1.94 -6.19
C ALA A 13 14.33 -0.99 -6.20
N PHE A 14 13.50 -1.03 -7.26
CA PHE A 14 12.29 -0.23 -7.34
C PHE A 14 11.30 -0.55 -6.21
N SER A 15 11.07 -1.83 -5.94
CA SER A 15 10.15 -2.28 -4.87
C SER A 15 10.67 -1.84 -3.50
N PHE A 16 11.95 -2.05 -3.22
CA PHE A 16 12.56 -1.61 -1.96
C PHE A 16 12.46 -0.10 -1.74
N VAL A 17 12.86 0.69 -2.74
CA VAL A 17 12.85 2.16 -2.66
C VAL A 17 11.42 2.68 -2.51
N SER A 18 10.48 2.18 -3.31
CA SER A 18 9.07 2.62 -3.23
C SER A 18 8.45 2.28 -1.88
N SER A 19 8.60 1.04 -1.38
CA SER A 19 8.09 0.66 -0.06
C SER A 19 8.72 1.47 1.06
N LEU A 20 10.03 1.73 1.02
CA LEU A 20 10.72 2.54 2.03
C LEU A 20 10.20 3.99 2.04
N LEU A 21 10.12 4.63 0.87
CA LEU A 21 9.62 5.99 0.76
C LEU A 21 8.16 6.09 1.19
N PHE A 22 7.33 5.10 0.83
CA PHE A 22 5.93 5.06 1.23
C PHE A 22 5.77 4.97 2.76
N ALA A 23 6.55 4.11 3.42
CA ALA A 23 6.54 3.98 4.88
C ALA A 23 6.94 5.28 5.59
N LEU A 24 7.98 5.96 5.08
CA LEU A 24 8.41 7.26 5.60
C LEU A 24 7.35 8.35 5.41
N CYS A 25 6.79 8.46 4.20
CA CYS A 25 5.72 9.41 3.89
C CYS A 25 4.48 9.17 4.74
N PHE A 26 4.02 7.93 4.88
CA PHE A 26 2.87 7.58 5.70
C PHE A 26 3.04 8.01 7.16
N THR A 27 4.22 7.76 7.73
CA THR A 27 4.56 8.17 9.10
C THR A 27 4.59 9.70 9.22
N ALA A 28 5.24 10.39 8.27
CA ALA A 28 5.32 11.84 8.26
C ALA A 28 3.94 12.51 8.10
N PHE A 29 3.08 11.99 7.22
CA PHE A 29 1.74 12.53 7.01
C PHE A 29 0.82 12.32 8.21
N THR A 30 0.94 11.19 8.90
CA THR A 30 0.20 10.97 10.15
C THR A 30 0.53 12.05 11.18
N LEU A 31 1.82 12.38 11.36
CA LEU A 31 2.23 13.47 12.25
C LEU A 31 1.82 14.85 11.72
N TYR A 32 1.98 15.12 10.42
CA TYR A 32 1.59 16.38 9.79
C TYR A 32 0.10 16.71 9.98
N ARG A 33 -0.78 15.73 9.79
CA ARG A 33 -2.24 15.88 9.95
C ARG A 33 -2.63 16.30 11.38
N VAL A 34 -1.93 15.76 12.38
CA VAL A 34 -2.20 16.08 13.79
C VAL A 34 -1.56 17.41 14.18
N GLU A 35 -0.26 17.59 13.90
CA GLU A 35 0.54 18.70 14.44
C GLU A 35 0.42 19.99 13.62
N LYS A 36 0.30 19.89 12.29
CA LYS A 36 0.29 21.06 11.39
C LYS A 36 -1.09 21.42 10.89
N VAL A 37 -1.87 20.43 10.45
CA VAL A 37 -3.24 20.66 9.98
C VAL A 37 -4.19 20.81 11.17
N GLY A 38 -3.86 20.22 12.32
CA GLY A 38 -4.68 20.30 13.54
C GLY A 38 -5.97 19.49 13.43
N LEU A 39 -5.96 18.39 12.66
CA LEU A 39 -7.17 17.59 12.47
C LEU A 39 -7.64 16.97 13.78
N SER A 40 -8.93 17.11 14.03
CA SER A 40 -9.62 16.41 15.11
C SER A 40 -9.63 14.89 14.86
N PRO A 41 -9.85 14.07 15.91
CA PRO A 41 -9.93 12.61 15.75
C PRO A 41 -11.00 12.16 14.74
N LEU A 42 -12.14 12.86 14.67
CA LEU A 42 -13.19 12.56 13.70
C LEU A 42 -12.76 12.86 12.26
N GLU A 43 -12.01 13.94 12.05
CA GLU A 43 -11.47 14.27 10.72
C GLU A 43 -10.39 13.28 10.28
N LEU A 44 -9.56 12.78 11.20
CA LEU A 44 -8.59 11.71 10.89
C LEU A 44 -9.30 10.41 10.48
N VAL A 45 -10.37 10.05 11.20
CA VAL A 45 -11.21 8.90 10.83
C VAL A 45 -11.88 9.12 9.47
N LEU A 46 -12.36 10.34 9.19
CA LEU A 46 -12.93 10.69 7.88
C LEU A 46 -11.91 10.55 6.75
N VAL A 47 -10.67 11.02 6.96
CA VAL A 47 -9.58 10.88 5.97
C VAL A 47 -9.32 9.40 5.67
N GLY A 48 -9.24 8.55 6.71
CA GLY A 48 -9.07 7.11 6.54
C GLY A 48 -10.26 6.45 5.84
N THR A 49 -11.49 6.81 6.23
CA THR A 49 -12.72 6.29 5.63
C THR A 49 -12.83 6.67 4.15
N LEU A 50 -12.47 7.89 3.79
CA LEU A 50 -12.46 8.34 2.40
C LEU A 50 -11.42 7.58 1.57
N LEU A 51 -10.22 7.36 2.13
CA LEU A 51 -9.19 6.56 1.49
C LEU A 51 -9.69 5.14 1.23
N GLU A 52 -10.25 4.47 2.24
CA GLU A 52 -10.79 3.10 2.12
C GLU A 52 -11.94 3.01 1.11
N LEU A 53 -12.89 3.95 1.16
CA LEU A 53 -14.00 4.00 0.23
C LEU A 53 -13.51 4.19 -1.21
N THR A 54 -12.51 5.06 -1.40
CA THR A 54 -11.92 5.29 -2.73
C THR A 54 -11.20 4.03 -3.21
N CYS A 55 -10.42 3.36 -2.36
CA CYS A 55 -9.76 2.10 -2.71
C CYS A 55 -10.79 1.06 -3.15
N PHE A 56 -11.83 0.84 -2.34
CA PHE A 56 -12.87 -0.14 -2.63
C PHE A 56 -13.58 0.13 -3.97
N LEU A 57 -13.90 1.39 -4.26
CA LEU A 57 -14.57 1.76 -5.50
C LEU A 57 -13.66 1.65 -6.74
N PHE A 58 -12.37 1.97 -6.59
CA PHE A 58 -11.45 2.04 -7.71
C PHE A 58 -10.58 0.80 -7.90
N GLU A 59 -10.58 -0.16 -6.98
CA GLU A 59 -9.77 -1.38 -7.10
C GLU A 59 -10.12 -2.23 -8.31
N VAL A 60 -11.41 -2.54 -8.51
CA VAL A 60 -11.83 -3.33 -9.67
C VAL A 60 -11.58 -2.57 -10.99
N PRO A 61 -12.00 -1.30 -11.16
CA PRO A 61 -11.73 -0.54 -12.38
C PRO A 61 -10.24 -0.37 -12.69
N THR A 62 -9.42 -0.14 -11.67
CA THR A 62 -7.99 0.07 -11.85
C THR A 62 -7.24 -1.22 -12.18
N GLY A 63 -7.65 -2.35 -11.60
CA GLY A 63 -7.17 -3.67 -12.00
C GLY A 63 -7.49 -3.97 -13.46
N VAL A 64 -8.74 -3.75 -13.87
CA VAL A 64 -9.15 -3.92 -15.28
C VAL A 64 -8.37 -3.00 -16.23
N LEU A 65 -8.13 -1.74 -15.84
CA LEU A 65 -7.32 -0.81 -16.63
C LEU A 65 -5.86 -1.28 -16.77
N ALA A 66 -5.30 -1.83 -15.68
CA ALA A 66 -3.94 -2.37 -15.67
C ALA A 66 -3.79 -3.58 -16.61
N ASP A 67 -4.80 -4.45 -16.65
CA ASP A 67 -4.80 -5.66 -17.47
C ASP A 67 -5.08 -5.39 -18.95
N THR A 68 -5.92 -4.40 -19.26
CA THR A 68 -6.33 -4.10 -20.65
C THR A 68 -5.31 -3.28 -21.43
N ARG A 69 -4.59 -2.34 -20.80
CA ARG A 69 -3.68 -1.43 -21.53
C ARG A 69 -2.22 -1.86 -21.51
N SER A 70 -1.65 -2.10 -20.33
CA SER A 70 -0.29 -2.63 -20.14
C SER A 70 0.06 -2.53 -18.66
N ARG A 71 0.47 -3.64 -18.06
CA ARG A 71 0.96 -3.70 -16.67
C ARG A 71 2.11 -2.72 -16.42
N ARG A 72 3.01 -2.54 -17.40
CA ARG A 72 4.16 -1.62 -17.26
C ARG A 72 3.73 -0.15 -17.26
N LEU A 73 2.80 0.23 -18.14
CA LEU A 73 2.30 1.61 -18.19
C LEU A 73 1.45 1.94 -16.95
N SER A 74 0.71 0.95 -16.44
CA SER A 74 -0.05 1.06 -15.20
C SER A 74 0.86 1.46 -14.02
N VAL A 75 1.97 0.75 -13.82
CA VAL A 75 2.95 1.05 -12.75
C VAL A 75 3.59 2.44 -12.92
N ILE A 76 3.91 2.83 -14.16
CA ILE A 76 4.51 4.15 -14.44
C ILE A 76 3.54 5.28 -14.10
N TRP A 77 2.31 5.21 -14.62
CA TRP A 77 1.28 6.21 -14.33
C TRP A 77 0.94 6.25 -12.85
N GLY A 78 0.88 5.09 -12.21
CA GLY A 78 0.64 4.99 -10.80
C GLY A 78 1.70 5.69 -9.95
N THR A 79 2.98 5.42 -10.25
CA THR A 79 4.08 6.05 -9.52
C THR A 79 4.14 7.57 -9.78
N LEU A 80 3.81 8.01 -11.01
CA LEU A 80 3.79 9.43 -11.37
C LEU A 80 2.67 10.21 -10.65
N LEU A 81 1.51 9.60 -10.43
CA LEU A 81 0.38 10.24 -9.74
C LEU A 81 0.58 10.36 -8.23
N LEU A 82 1.37 9.47 -7.62
CA LEU A 82 1.62 9.47 -6.18
C LEU A 82 2.34 10.74 -5.71
N GLY A 83 3.32 11.22 -6.49
CA GLY A 83 4.10 12.42 -6.18
C GLY A 83 3.22 13.68 -6.02
N PRO A 84 2.40 14.05 -7.03
CA PRO A 84 1.47 15.17 -6.94
C PRO A 84 0.50 15.09 -5.75
N GLY A 85 -0.02 13.90 -5.42
CA GLY A 85 -0.88 13.70 -4.25
C GLY A 85 -0.17 14.09 -2.94
N PHE A 86 1.04 13.59 -2.76
CA PHE A 86 1.88 13.89 -1.58
C PHE A 86 2.32 15.36 -1.53
N MET A 87 2.62 15.97 -2.68
CA MET A 87 2.95 17.40 -2.75
C MET A 87 1.75 18.26 -2.37
N LEU A 88 0.55 17.94 -2.86
CA LEU A 88 -0.67 18.67 -2.53
C LEU A 88 -0.94 18.64 -1.02
N GLU A 89 -0.79 17.46 -0.40
CA GLU A 89 -0.95 17.28 1.04
C GLU A 89 0.07 18.10 1.84
N GLY A 90 1.33 18.15 1.39
CA GLY A 90 2.38 18.89 2.08
C GLY A 90 2.29 20.42 1.93
N ILE A 91 1.78 20.92 0.80
CA ILE A 91 1.75 22.37 0.51
C ILE A 91 0.63 23.07 1.28
N PHE A 92 -0.56 22.48 1.35
CA PHE A 92 -1.74 23.14 1.90
C PHE A 92 -2.19 22.46 3.20
N PRO A 93 -2.00 23.10 4.37
CA PRO A 93 -2.38 22.53 5.65
C PRO A 93 -3.89 22.70 5.93
N VAL A 94 -4.73 22.16 5.05
CA VAL A 94 -6.20 22.22 5.17
C VAL A 94 -6.81 20.86 4.88
N LEU A 95 -7.89 20.51 5.59
CA LEU A 95 -8.57 19.21 5.45
C LEU A 95 -8.91 18.87 3.99
N ALA A 96 -9.43 19.84 3.24
CA ALA A 96 -9.81 19.63 1.83
C ALA A 96 -8.62 19.17 0.96
N ALA A 97 -7.42 19.72 1.19
CA ALA A 97 -6.23 19.31 0.46
C ALA A 97 -5.80 17.88 0.82
N VAL A 98 -5.89 17.52 2.11
CA VAL A 98 -5.64 16.15 2.59
C VAL A 98 -6.60 15.16 1.95
N LEU A 99 -7.90 15.49 1.88
CA LEU A 99 -8.93 14.61 1.29
C LEU A 99 -8.71 14.42 -0.21
N VAL A 100 -8.43 15.50 -0.96
CA VAL A 100 -8.13 15.42 -2.40
C VAL A 100 -6.83 14.64 -2.65
N ALA A 101 -5.81 14.85 -1.82
CA ALA A 101 -4.57 14.11 -1.90
C ALA A 101 -4.78 12.60 -1.72
N GLN A 102 -5.62 12.16 -0.77
CA GLN A 102 -5.95 10.73 -0.60
C GLN A 102 -6.55 10.14 -1.87
N VAL A 103 -7.50 10.83 -2.50
CA VAL A 103 -8.13 10.35 -3.74
C VAL A 103 -7.09 10.22 -4.86
N ILE A 104 -6.20 11.19 -5.01
CA ILE A 104 -5.13 11.15 -6.02
C ILE A 104 -4.17 9.97 -5.74
N SER A 105 -3.79 9.77 -4.49
CA SER A 105 -2.90 8.66 -4.08
C SER A 105 -3.53 7.29 -4.35
N VAL A 106 -4.85 7.13 -4.18
CA VAL A 106 -5.54 5.86 -4.50
C VAL A 106 -5.58 5.59 -6.01
N LEU A 107 -5.86 6.62 -6.80
CA LEU A 107 -5.82 6.54 -8.27
C LEU A 107 -4.41 6.26 -8.81
N SER A 108 -3.39 6.42 -7.97
CA SER A 108 -2.00 6.13 -8.28
C SER A 108 -1.66 4.63 -8.28
N LEU A 109 -2.64 3.73 -8.15
CA LEU A 109 -2.47 2.27 -8.35
C LEU A 109 -1.47 1.59 -7.40
N HIS A 110 -0.86 2.32 -6.47
CA HIS A 110 0.24 1.84 -5.66
C HIS A 110 -0.34 1.15 -4.41
N SER A 111 -0.23 -0.17 -4.38
CA SER A 111 -0.52 -1.01 -3.21
C SER A 111 -1.92 -0.87 -2.61
N GLN A 112 -2.97 -0.87 -3.45
CA GLN A 112 -4.36 -0.90 -2.95
C GLN A 112 -4.66 -2.16 -2.11
N VAL A 113 -3.90 -3.24 -2.30
CA VAL A 113 -3.95 -4.46 -1.48
C VAL A 113 -3.59 -4.18 -0.01
N ASP A 114 -2.68 -3.23 0.25
CA ASP A 114 -2.37 -2.81 1.63
C ASP A 114 -3.58 -2.10 2.26
N ALA A 115 -4.32 -1.33 1.48
CA ALA A 115 -5.52 -0.64 1.94
C ALA A 115 -6.66 -1.62 2.26
N LEU A 116 -6.85 -2.70 1.49
CA LEU A 116 -7.80 -3.78 1.84
C LEU A 116 -7.41 -4.47 3.15
N GLY A 117 -6.12 -4.78 3.32
CA GLY A 117 -5.59 -5.37 4.54
C GLY A 117 -5.79 -4.49 5.76
N GLN A 118 -5.64 -3.17 5.61
CA GLN A 118 -5.92 -2.18 6.66
C GLN A 118 -7.42 -1.95 6.90
N MET A 119 -8.25 -1.97 5.86
CA MET A 119 -9.70 -1.80 5.95
C MET A 119 -10.35 -2.91 6.78
N LEU A 120 -9.90 -4.16 6.60
CA LEU A 120 -10.37 -5.28 7.42
C LEU A 120 -9.57 -5.39 8.73
N GLY A 121 -8.25 -5.28 8.65
CA GLY A 121 -7.35 -5.50 9.78
C GLY A 121 -7.45 -4.44 10.86
N GLY A 122 -7.59 -3.16 10.51
CA GLY A 122 -7.61 -2.03 11.43
C GLY A 122 -8.78 -2.08 12.42
N PRO A 123 -10.05 -2.15 11.96
CA PRO A 123 -11.20 -2.29 12.85
C PRO A 123 -11.17 -3.60 13.66
N LEU A 124 -10.76 -4.72 13.05
CA LEU A 124 -10.66 -6.00 13.77
C LEU A 124 -9.57 -5.96 14.86
N LEU A 125 -8.40 -5.40 14.56
CA LEU A 125 -7.32 -5.17 15.54
C LEU A 125 -7.74 -4.17 16.61
N GLY A 126 -8.49 -3.12 16.26
CA GLY A 126 -9.04 -2.14 17.21
C GLY A 126 -10.07 -2.76 18.16
N LEU A 127 -10.95 -3.62 17.64
CA LEU A 127 -11.88 -4.41 18.45
C LEU A 127 -11.13 -5.40 19.35
N LEU A 128 -10.09 -6.06 18.82
CA LEU A 128 -9.26 -6.97 19.61
C LEU A 128 -8.50 -6.22 20.72
N ALA A 129 -7.99 -5.03 20.42
CA ALA A 129 -7.28 -4.18 21.37
C ALA A 129 -8.20 -3.71 22.50
N THR A 130 -9.45 -3.37 22.20
CA THR A 130 -10.46 -2.96 23.18
C THR A 130 -11.03 -4.13 23.99
N ARG A 131 -11.11 -5.34 23.42
CA ARG A 131 -11.68 -6.54 24.08
C ARG A 131 -10.67 -7.37 24.85
N ALA A 132 -9.42 -7.42 24.42
CA ALA A 132 -8.36 -8.22 25.04
C ALA A 132 -7.28 -7.31 25.62
N SER A 133 -6.37 -6.80 24.79
CA SER A 133 -5.40 -5.78 25.14
C SER A 133 -4.64 -5.31 23.90
N LEU A 134 -3.99 -4.14 24.00
CA LEU A 134 -3.08 -3.63 22.97
C LEU A 134 -1.96 -4.64 22.66
N GLY A 135 -1.44 -5.34 23.67
CA GLY A 135 -0.39 -6.35 23.51
C GLY A 135 -0.85 -7.55 22.69
N VAL A 136 -2.07 -8.04 22.90
CA VAL A 136 -2.64 -9.15 22.12
C VAL A 136 -2.90 -8.72 20.67
N ALA A 137 -3.36 -7.49 20.44
CA ALA A 137 -3.51 -6.94 19.09
C ALA A 137 -2.17 -6.84 18.35
N LEU A 138 -1.10 -6.42 19.03
CA LEU A 138 0.25 -6.39 18.45
C LEU A 138 0.79 -7.80 18.16
N LEU A 139 0.49 -8.79 19.03
CA LEU A 139 0.88 -10.19 18.81
C LEU A 139 0.18 -10.82 17.60
N VAL A 140 -0.99 -10.34 17.19
CA VAL A 140 -1.62 -10.78 15.93
C VAL A 140 -0.73 -10.43 14.72
N GLY A 141 0.05 -9.35 14.78
CA GLY A 141 1.06 -9.05 13.76
C GLY A 141 2.12 -10.17 13.63
N ALA A 142 2.35 -10.96 14.68
CA ALA A 142 3.24 -12.11 14.64
C ALA A 142 2.66 -13.32 13.87
N LEU A 143 1.38 -13.29 13.45
CA LEU A 143 0.84 -14.29 12.50
C LEU A 143 1.49 -14.25 11.11
N LEU A 144 2.37 -13.29 10.84
CA LEU A 144 3.26 -13.32 9.67
C LEU A 144 4.29 -14.47 9.76
N LEU A 145 4.60 -14.98 10.95
CA LEU A 145 5.58 -16.08 11.13
C LEU A 145 5.16 -17.41 10.44
N PRO A 146 3.88 -17.84 10.52
CA PRO A 146 3.37 -18.95 9.70
C PRO A 146 3.53 -18.75 8.18
N ALA A 147 3.40 -17.52 7.67
CA ALA A 147 3.59 -17.23 6.25
C ALA A 147 5.05 -17.46 5.80
N LEU A 148 6.02 -17.21 6.68
CA LEU A 148 7.42 -17.59 6.49
C LEU A 148 7.58 -19.12 6.40
N GLY A 149 6.86 -19.87 7.25
CA GLY A 149 6.83 -21.33 7.20
C GLY A 149 6.29 -21.88 5.88
N LEU A 150 5.25 -21.25 5.32
CA LEU A 150 4.72 -21.59 4.00
C LEU A 150 5.72 -21.24 2.88
N TYR A 151 6.35 -20.07 2.93
CA TYR A 151 7.35 -19.67 1.93
C TYR A 151 8.57 -20.61 1.90
N LEU A 152 8.98 -21.09 3.07
CA LEU A 152 10.08 -22.05 3.22
C LEU A 152 9.65 -23.51 2.99
N HIS A 153 8.37 -23.76 2.73
CA HIS A 153 7.87 -25.12 2.55
C HIS A 153 8.42 -25.73 1.24
N PRO A 154 9.21 -26.83 1.31
CA PRO A 154 9.94 -27.38 0.17
C PRO A 154 9.04 -27.77 -1.02
N ALA A 155 7.81 -28.22 -0.74
CA ALA A 155 6.87 -28.61 -1.78
C ALA A 155 6.35 -27.42 -2.61
N LEU A 156 6.30 -26.22 -2.03
CA LEU A 156 5.90 -25.01 -2.77
C LEU A 156 7.06 -24.48 -3.62
N GLN A 157 8.30 -24.59 -3.14
CA GLN A 157 9.49 -24.23 -3.90
C GLN A 157 9.67 -25.10 -5.15
N GLN A 158 9.42 -26.42 -5.04
CA GLN A 158 9.47 -27.33 -6.19
C GLN A 158 8.36 -27.07 -7.23
N ARG A 159 7.17 -26.65 -6.79
CA ARG A 159 6.08 -26.27 -7.72
C ARG A 159 6.39 -24.97 -8.46
N ALA A 160 6.88 -23.96 -7.74
CA ALA A 160 7.26 -22.68 -8.35
C ALA A 160 8.40 -22.83 -9.36
N SER A 161 9.40 -23.68 -9.08
CA SER A 161 10.49 -23.95 -10.03
C SER A 161 10.02 -24.72 -11.28
N LYS A 162 9.08 -25.67 -11.13
CA LYS A 162 8.45 -26.34 -12.28
C LYS A 162 7.60 -25.43 -13.16
N GLU A 163 6.86 -24.47 -12.58
CA GLU A 163 6.04 -23.54 -13.35
C GLU A 163 6.88 -22.56 -14.20
N VAL A 164 8.05 -22.15 -13.70
CA VAL A 164 8.99 -21.31 -14.44
C VAL A 164 9.61 -22.05 -15.63
N GLU A 165 9.78 -23.37 -15.53
CA GLU A 165 10.38 -24.21 -16.59
C GLU A 165 9.38 -24.64 -17.67
N VAL A 166 8.07 -24.54 -17.41
CA VAL A 166 6.99 -24.94 -18.34
C VAL A 166 6.40 -23.74 -19.10
N ALA A 167 6.70 -22.50 -18.70
CA ALA A 167 6.24 -21.31 -19.41
C ALA A 167 6.95 -21.18 -20.78
N PRO A 168 6.22 -21.10 -21.91
CA PRO A 168 6.84 -20.93 -23.22
C PRO A 168 7.54 -19.56 -23.33
N GLU A 169 8.74 -19.55 -23.93
CA GLU A 169 9.52 -18.34 -24.24
C GLU A 169 8.80 -17.36 -25.19
#